data_AF-A0A2V8A4M3-F1
#
_entry.id   AF-A0A2V8A4M3-F1
#
_cell.length_a   1.000
_cell.length_b   1.000
_cell.length_c   1.000
_cell.angle_alpha   90.00
_cell.angle_beta   90.00
_cell.angle_gamma   90.00
#
_symmetry.space_group_name_H-M   'P 1'
#
loop_
_entity.id
_entity.type
_entity.pdbx_description
1 polymer ?
#
loop_
_entity_poly.entity_id
_entity_poly.type
_entity_poly.pdbx_seq_one_letter_code
_entity_poly.pdbx_strand_id
1 'polypeptide(L)'
;MASDLPVLQRRRQRALRGRRRAAAQGSRRSAGAAHRHPLRARLAPVLQAIRRAVRRLRGETDLPRVRRRRAHASRPVDPRVPRAARAAEPQAQPVIDLHTHTTASDGRCSPAELVARAAAAGIRVLAVTDHDTVAGCEAAEAASSAAGIEFVNGVEITAIRDGGDVHVLGYFIDRHSPSLLAFLATQRQRRIDRVRQVIERLASFDIQLDADLVLQPGIDDPAKSVGRPWIARALVASGHVADTSEAFEKWLARGRPAFVPRAGAPPEHVFGRIHEAGPRWRIRASFATTSGLRDSPPRDSTPSRRTTAITTATRRRGT
;
A
#
# COMPACT_ATOMS: atom_id res chain seq x y z
N MET A 1 -49.87 9.98 54.00
CA MET A 1 -50.25 9.29 55.25
C MET A 1 -51.67 8.78 55.06
N ALA A 2 -51.93 7.51 55.43
CA ALA A 2 -53.00 6.61 54.95
C ALA A 2 -52.62 5.88 53.64
N SER A 3 -52.70 4.56 53.51
CA SER A 3 -53.23 3.52 54.41
C SER A 3 -52.87 2.12 53.84
N ASP A 4 -52.57 1.17 54.75
CA ASP A 4 -53.08 -0.23 54.87
C ASP A 4 -53.11 -1.18 53.65
N LEU A 5 -52.90 -2.49 53.71
CA LEU A 5 -52.48 -3.55 54.66
C LEU A 5 -52.37 -4.85 53.78
N PRO A 6 -52.01 -6.05 54.29
CA PRO A 6 -51.33 -7.14 53.57
C PRO A 6 -52.30 -8.28 53.19
N VAL A 7 -51.78 -9.43 52.72
CA VAL A 7 -52.08 -10.79 53.25
C VAL A 7 -51.65 -11.88 52.26
N LEU A 8 -50.75 -12.74 52.76
CA LEU A 8 -50.46 -14.09 52.29
C LEU A 8 -51.71 -14.97 52.28
N GLN A 9 -51.90 -15.82 51.26
CA GLN A 9 -51.83 -17.29 51.43
C GLN A 9 -52.26 -18.07 50.18
N ARG A 10 -51.36 -19.01 49.83
CA ARG A 10 -51.61 -20.41 49.40
C ARG A 10 -52.28 -20.64 48.03
N ARG A 11 -51.45 -21.23 47.13
CA ARG A 11 -51.52 -22.63 46.60
C ARG A 11 -52.66 -22.84 45.59
N ARG A 12 -52.50 -23.40 44.40
CA ARG A 12 -51.60 -24.34 43.71
C ARG A 12 -51.99 -24.19 42.23
N GLN A 13 -51.12 -24.36 41.23
CA GLN A 13 -50.89 -25.62 40.50
C GLN A 13 -49.93 -25.23 39.34
N ARG A 14 -48.73 -25.83 39.25
CA ARG A 14 -48.35 -26.88 38.26
C ARG A 14 -48.58 -26.43 36.79
N ALA A 15 -47.66 -26.52 35.85
CA ALA A 15 -46.53 -27.43 35.72
C ALA A 15 -45.51 -26.93 34.67
N LEU A 16 -44.26 -27.19 34.97
CA LEU A 16 -43.15 -27.30 34.05
C LEU A 16 -43.34 -28.49 33.08
N ARG A 17 -42.81 -28.31 31.84
CA ARG A 17 -42.21 -29.33 30.95
C ARG A 17 -43.12 -30.30 30.17
N GLY A 18 -43.04 -30.19 28.85
CA GLY A 18 -43.28 -31.26 27.86
C GLY A 18 -42.94 -30.76 26.44
N ARG A 19 -41.68 -30.89 25.98
CA ARG A 19 -41.22 -31.87 24.98
C ARG A 19 -41.99 -31.78 23.64
N ARG A 20 -41.37 -31.19 22.59
CA ARG A 20 -40.56 -31.85 21.54
C ARG A 20 -41.39 -32.62 20.49
N ARG A 21 -41.09 -32.29 19.22
CA ARG A 21 -41.33 -33.03 17.95
C ARG A 21 -42.63 -32.74 17.19
N ALA A 22 -42.48 -31.92 16.15
CA ALA A 22 -43.00 -32.23 14.82
C ALA A 22 -42.00 -31.69 13.79
N ALA A 23 -41.22 -32.60 13.21
CA ALA A 23 -40.38 -32.36 12.05
C ALA A 23 -41.05 -33.00 10.83
N ALA A 24 -40.84 -32.35 9.68
CA ALA A 24 -40.93 -32.89 8.32
C ALA A 24 -42.33 -33.20 7.75
N GLN A 25 -42.74 -32.44 6.73
CA GLN A 25 -42.82 -32.90 5.33
C GLN A 25 -43.41 -31.78 4.44
N GLY A 26 -42.79 -31.54 3.28
CA GLY A 26 -43.31 -30.61 2.26
C GLY A 26 -42.22 -30.00 1.38
N SER A 27 -41.54 -30.82 0.58
CA SER A 27 -40.52 -30.38 -0.38
C SER A 27 -41.13 -29.95 -1.73
N ARG A 28 -40.44 -29.00 -2.38
CA ARG A 28 -40.32 -28.77 -3.84
C ARG A 28 -41.45 -28.03 -4.58
N ARG A 29 -41.15 -26.77 -4.93
CA ARG A 29 -41.21 -26.24 -6.31
C ARG A 29 -40.19 -25.09 -6.50
N SER A 30 -39.26 -25.31 -7.42
CA SER A 30 -38.31 -24.40 -8.10
C SER A 30 -39.06 -23.32 -8.92
N ALA A 31 -38.54 -22.19 -9.42
CA ALA A 31 -37.22 -21.54 -9.49
C ALA A 31 -37.46 -20.09 -10.00
N GLY A 32 -36.50 -19.18 -9.79
CA GLY A 32 -36.30 -18.04 -10.70
C GLY A 32 -36.53 -16.63 -10.15
N ALA A 33 -35.85 -16.22 -9.06
CA ALA A 33 -35.66 -14.79 -8.77
C ALA A 33 -34.18 -14.54 -8.42
N ALA A 34 -33.42 -14.11 -9.41
CA ALA A 34 -32.02 -13.75 -9.25
C ALA A 34 -31.87 -12.60 -8.24
N HIS A 35 -31.23 -12.89 -7.11
CA HIS A 35 -30.70 -11.89 -6.18
C HIS A 35 -29.69 -10.99 -6.90
N ARG A 36 -30.16 -9.84 -7.42
CA ARG A 36 -29.29 -8.74 -7.83
C ARG A 36 -28.86 -7.96 -6.57
N HIS A 37 -27.65 -8.28 -6.14
CA HIS A 37 -26.90 -7.77 -5.00
C HIS A 37 -27.02 -6.25 -4.70
N PRO A 38 -27.09 -5.80 -3.44
CA PRO A 38 -27.11 -4.38 -3.02
C PRO A 38 -25.79 -3.62 -3.26
N LEU A 39 -24.81 -4.23 -3.92
CA LEU A 39 -23.51 -3.63 -4.25
C LEU A 39 -23.63 -2.51 -5.28
N ARG A 40 -24.54 -2.62 -6.26
CA ARG A 40 -24.73 -1.57 -7.29
C ARG A 40 -25.26 -0.27 -6.71
N ALA A 41 -26.16 -0.33 -5.71
CA ALA A 41 -26.68 0.83 -5.01
C ALA A 41 -25.61 1.50 -4.12
N ARG A 42 -24.73 0.69 -3.51
CA ARG A 42 -23.63 1.16 -2.65
C ARG A 42 -22.44 1.75 -3.41
N LEU A 43 -22.19 1.31 -4.64
CA LEU A 43 -21.11 1.80 -5.51
C LEU A 43 -21.52 2.98 -6.40
N ALA A 44 -22.82 3.26 -6.55
CA ALA A 44 -23.33 4.33 -7.41
C ALA A 44 -22.78 5.74 -7.07
N PRO A 45 -22.61 6.13 -5.79
CA PRO A 45 -22.06 7.45 -5.46
C PRO A 45 -20.56 7.58 -5.80
N VAL A 46 -19.80 6.49 -5.62
CA VAL A 46 -18.36 6.42 -5.90
C VAL A 46 -18.09 6.51 -7.40
N LEU A 47 -18.84 5.75 -8.19
CA LEU A 47 -18.77 5.83 -9.66
C LEU A 47 -19.24 7.20 -10.16
N GLN A 48 -20.17 7.86 -9.47
CA GLN A 48 -20.56 9.24 -9.79
C GLN A 48 -19.46 10.24 -9.48
N ALA A 49 -18.75 10.12 -8.36
CA ALA A 49 -17.64 10.99 -8.00
C ALA A 49 -16.47 10.86 -9.00
N ILE A 50 -16.09 9.63 -9.33
CA ILE A 50 -15.06 9.35 -10.35
C ILE A 50 -15.48 9.92 -11.72
N ARG A 51 -16.74 9.72 -12.13
CA ARG A 51 -17.26 10.30 -13.37
C ARG A 51 -17.32 11.82 -13.35
N ARG A 52 -17.52 12.47 -12.19
CA ARG A 52 -17.50 13.94 -12.07
C ARG A 52 -16.06 14.46 -12.16
N ALA A 53 -15.10 13.80 -11.52
CA ALA A 53 -13.69 14.12 -11.63
C ALA A 53 -13.20 13.98 -13.09
N VAL A 54 -13.52 12.85 -13.74
CA VAL A 54 -13.20 12.61 -15.16
C VAL A 54 -13.85 13.64 -16.08
N ARG A 55 -15.08 14.08 -15.82
CA ARG A 55 -15.75 15.12 -16.62
C ARG A 55 -15.12 16.50 -16.44
N ARG A 56 -14.72 16.86 -15.21
CA ARG A 56 -13.96 18.09 -14.94
C ARG A 56 -12.62 18.09 -15.67
N LEU A 57 -11.91 16.95 -15.66
CA LEU A 57 -10.66 16.75 -16.40
C LEU A 57 -10.83 16.84 -17.93
N ARG A 58 -12.05 16.60 -18.45
CA ARG A 58 -12.42 16.74 -19.86
C ARG A 58 -13.00 18.12 -20.22
N GLY A 59 -13.05 19.06 -19.28
CA GLY A 59 -13.63 20.39 -19.51
C GLY A 59 -15.15 20.41 -19.69
N GLU A 60 -15.86 19.34 -19.29
CA GLU A 60 -17.33 19.29 -19.36
C GLU A 60 -17.94 19.91 -18.09
N THR A 61 -18.45 21.14 -18.19
CA THR A 61 -19.23 21.79 -17.12
C THR A 61 -20.72 21.43 -17.23
N ASP A 62 -21.34 21.06 -16.10
CA ASP A 62 -22.79 20.89 -15.99
C ASP A 62 -23.44 22.28 -16.10
N LEU A 63 -24.01 22.60 -17.26
CA LEU A 63 -24.93 23.74 -17.39
C LEU A 63 -26.21 23.43 -16.60
N PRO A 64 -26.76 24.37 -15.81
CA PRO A 64 -28.03 24.16 -15.13
C PRO A 64 -29.14 23.89 -16.15
N ARG A 65 -29.93 22.83 -15.90
CA ARG A 65 -31.12 22.50 -16.69
C ARG A 65 -32.15 23.63 -16.57
N VAL A 66 -32.07 24.61 -17.47
CA VAL A 66 -33.19 25.50 -17.76
C VAL A 66 -34.27 24.64 -18.41
N ARG A 67 -35.41 24.47 -17.73
CA ARG A 67 -36.63 23.91 -18.33
C ARG A 67 -37.10 24.85 -19.45
N ARG A 68 -36.63 24.64 -20.67
CA ARG A 68 -37.24 25.22 -21.87
C ARG A 68 -38.38 24.32 -22.33
N ARG A 69 -39.61 24.71 -22.00
CA ARG A 69 -40.80 24.35 -22.79
C ARG A 69 -40.65 25.03 -24.16
N ARG A 70 -40.54 24.28 -25.25
CA ARG A 70 -40.98 24.66 -26.62
C ARG A 70 -41.27 23.36 -27.38
N ALA A 71 -42.54 23.05 -27.68
CA ALA A 71 -43.29 23.55 -28.84
C ALA A 71 -42.60 23.15 -30.15
N HIS A 72 -43.24 22.22 -30.87
CA HIS A 72 -42.86 21.75 -32.19
C HIS A 72 -42.73 22.93 -33.17
N ALA A 73 -41.53 23.11 -33.72
CA ALA A 73 -41.33 23.84 -34.96
C ALA A 73 -40.12 23.22 -35.68
N SER A 74 -40.38 22.70 -36.88
CA SER A 74 -39.41 22.09 -37.80
C SER A 74 -38.31 23.09 -38.13
N ARG A 75 -37.04 22.75 -37.88
CA ARG A 75 -35.89 23.53 -38.37
C ARG A 75 -35.52 23.09 -39.79
N PRO A 76 -35.18 24.01 -40.71
CA PRO A 76 -34.59 23.65 -41.99
C PRO A 76 -33.20 23.04 -41.78
N VAL A 77 -32.88 22.03 -42.59
CA VAL A 77 -31.58 21.37 -42.65
C VAL A 77 -30.62 22.24 -43.47
N ASP A 78 -29.57 22.74 -42.83
CA ASP A 78 -28.47 23.47 -43.45
C ASP A 78 -27.43 22.47 -44.05
N PRO A 79 -26.90 22.64 -45.28
CA PRO A 79 -26.05 21.65 -45.91
C PRO A 79 -24.63 21.68 -45.33
N ARG A 80 -24.28 20.58 -44.64
CA ARG A 80 -22.95 19.94 -44.57
C ARG A 80 -21.74 20.89 -44.53
N VAL A 81 -21.37 21.32 -43.31
CA VAL A 81 -19.96 21.55 -42.99
C VAL A 81 -19.29 20.17 -42.84
N PRO A 82 -18.21 19.85 -43.59
CA PRO A 82 -17.52 18.59 -43.42
C PRO A 82 -17.02 18.44 -41.99
N ARG A 83 -17.41 17.35 -41.34
CA ARG A 83 -16.94 16.93 -40.01
C ARG A 83 -15.53 16.34 -40.14
N ALA A 84 -14.59 17.13 -40.66
CA ALA A 84 -13.17 16.79 -40.73
C ALA A 84 -12.38 17.82 -39.92
N ALA A 85 -11.52 17.32 -39.03
CA ALA A 85 -10.52 18.05 -38.27
C ALA A 85 -10.99 18.92 -37.08
N ARG A 86 -11.79 18.34 -36.17
CA ARG A 86 -11.30 18.33 -34.78
C ARG A 86 -10.50 17.05 -34.65
N ALA A 87 -9.19 17.14 -34.88
CA ALA A 87 -8.29 16.10 -34.42
C ALA A 87 -8.62 15.90 -32.94
N ALA A 88 -9.17 14.74 -32.59
CA ALA A 88 -9.25 14.37 -31.20
C ALA A 88 -7.80 14.34 -30.73
N GLU A 89 -7.40 15.33 -29.93
CA GLU A 89 -6.12 15.26 -29.23
C GLU A 89 -6.06 13.86 -28.59
N PRO A 90 -4.93 13.14 -28.71
CA PRO A 90 -4.77 11.88 -28.03
C PRO A 90 -5.10 12.15 -26.56
N GLN A 91 -6.18 11.55 -26.04
CA GLN A 91 -6.44 11.59 -24.61
C GLN A 91 -5.30 10.79 -23.99
N ALA A 92 -4.19 11.45 -23.68
CA ALA A 92 -3.08 10.88 -22.96
C ALA A 92 -3.68 10.26 -21.71
N GLN A 93 -3.66 8.93 -21.64
CA GLN A 93 -4.12 8.20 -20.47
C GLN A 93 -3.40 8.82 -19.28
N PRO A 94 -4.11 9.28 -18.23
CA PRO A 94 -3.44 9.86 -17.08
C PRO A 94 -2.52 8.79 -16.51
N VAL A 95 -1.21 9.04 -16.58
CA VAL A 95 -0.22 8.14 -15.99
C VAL A 95 -0.20 8.46 -14.50
N ILE A 96 -0.50 7.45 -13.70
CA ILE A 96 -0.66 7.52 -12.26
C ILE A 96 0.56 6.85 -11.63
N ASP A 97 1.23 7.53 -10.70
CA ASP A 97 2.26 6.92 -9.86
C ASP A 97 1.91 7.14 -8.39
N LEU A 98 1.65 6.06 -7.66
CA LEU A 98 1.24 6.09 -6.26
C LEU A 98 2.29 5.49 -5.33
N HIS A 99 3.52 5.30 -5.78
CA HIS A 99 4.57 4.74 -4.94
C HIS A 99 5.92 5.39 -5.25
N THR A 100 6.09 6.61 -4.73
CA THR A 100 7.32 7.39 -4.93
C THR A 100 7.94 7.82 -3.61
N HIS A 101 9.25 8.02 -3.63
CA HIS A 101 10.06 8.39 -2.47
C HIS A 101 10.81 9.67 -2.74
N THR A 102 10.94 10.50 -1.71
CA THR A 102 11.68 11.76 -1.74
C THR A 102 12.92 11.66 -0.84
N THR A 103 13.71 12.73 -0.77
CA THR A 103 14.81 12.86 0.19
C THR A 103 14.35 12.95 1.65
N ALA A 104 13.03 12.99 1.93
CA ALA A 104 12.52 12.78 3.29
C ALA A 104 12.72 11.32 3.76
N SER A 105 12.84 10.39 2.82
CA SER A 105 13.35 9.05 3.07
C SER A 105 14.44 8.71 2.03
N ASP A 106 14.39 7.54 1.41
CA ASP A 106 15.50 6.99 0.62
C ASP A 106 15.47 7.37 -0.87
N GLY A 107 14.58 8.30 -1.24
CA GLY A 107 14.55 8.90 -2.56
C GLY A 107 15.83 9.68 -2.88
N ARG A 108 15.98 9.98 -4.17
CA ARG A 108 17.10 10.80 -4.70
C ARG A 108 16.70 12.23 -5.05
N CYS A 109 15.39 12.51 -5.12
CA CYS A 109 14.86 13.81 -5.47
C CYS A 109 14.21 14.44 -4.23
N SER A 110 14.42 15.73 -4.03
CA SER A 110 13.56 16.51 -3.13
C SER A 110 12.10 16.42 -3.57
N PRO A 111 11.13 16.72 -2.68
CA PRO A 111 9.72 16.76 -3.04
C PRO A 111 9.42 17.58 -4.30
N ALA A 112 10.04 18.75 -4.46
CA ALA A 112 9.86 19.60 -5.63
C ALA A 112 10.47 19.02 -6.91
N GLU A 113 11.70 18.49 -6.84
CA GLU A 113 12.35 17.85 -8.00
C GLU A 113 11.59 16.60 -8.45
N LEU A 114 11.06 15.80 -7.51
CA LEU A 114 10.24 14.64 -7.83
C LEU A 114 9.01 15.06 -8.65
N VAL A 115 8.30 16.09 -8.21
CA VAL A 115 7.13 16.62 -8.92
C VAL A 115 7.50 17.15 -10.31
N ALA A 116 8.60 17.90 -10.43
CA ALA A 116 9.07 18.40 -11.72
C ALA A 116 9.35 17.25 -12.71
N ARG A 117 9.99 16.17 -12.24
CA ARG A 117 10.23 14.97 -13.05
C ARG A 117 8.94 14.24 -13.40
N ALA A 118 8.01 14.14 -12.47
CA ALA A 118 6.69 13.55 -12.71
C ALA A 118 5.93 14.32 -13.80
N ALA A 119 5.93 15.66 -13.73
CA ALA A 119 5.33 16.52 -14.75
C ALA A 119 5.98 16.32 -16.13
N ALA A 120 7.31 16.30 -16.19
CA ALA A 120 8.05 16.04 -17.43
C ALA A 120 7.77 14.65 -18.02
N ALA A 121 7.46 13.66 -17.17
CA ALA A 121 7.07 12.31 -17.58
C ALA A 121 5.58 12.18 -17.94
N GLY A 122 4.78 13.26 -17.85
CA GLY A 122 3.35 13.24 -18.13
C GLY A 122 2.49 12.59 -17.03
N ILE A 123 3.03 12.43 -15.81
CA ILE A 123 2.26 11.96 -14.65
C ILE A 123 1.19 12.99 -14.31
N ARG A 124 -0.04 12.52 -14.08
CA ARG A 124 -1.19 13.37 -13.75
C ARG A 124 -1.70 13.19 -12.33
N VAL A 125 -1.37 12.06 -11.70
CA VAL A 125 -1.67 11.78 -10.29
C VAL A 125 -0.42 11.23 -9.63
N LEU A 126 0.00 11.84 -8.53
CA LEU A 126 1.21 11.48 -7.80
C LEU A 126 0.91 11.25 -6.31
N ALA A 127 1.46 10.18 -5.74
CA ALA A 127 1.55 10.04 -4.28
C ALA A 127 3.01 9.96 -3.83
N VAL A 128 3.35 10.72 -2.80
CA VAL A 128 4.58 10.52 -2.04
C VAL A 128 4.29 9.54 -0.90
N THR A 129 5.07 8.46 -0.83
CA THR A 129 4.93 7.37 0.13
C THR A 129 6.28 7.09 0.79
N ASP A 130 6.91 8.14 1.33
CA ASP A 130 8.19 8.02 2.01
C ASP A 130 8.14 6.98 3.15
N HIS A 131 9.26 6.31 3.36
CA HIS A 131 9.37 5.27 4.38
C HIS A 131 9.17 5.82 5.80
N ASP A 132 8.14 5.39 6.50
CA ASP A 132 7.88 5.72 7.92
C ASP A 132 7.91 7.23 8.24
N THR A 133 7.60 8.08 7.25
CA THR A 133 7.50 9.54 7.41
C THR A 133 6.55 10.15 6.39
N VAL A 134 6.01 11.32 6.72
CA VAL A 134 5.18 12.16 5.86
C VAL A 134 5.82 13.52 5.58
N ALA A 135 7.07 13.73 6.00
CA ALA A 135 7.75 15.02 5.95
C ALA A 135 7.86 15.60 4.52
N GLY A 136 7.93 14.74 3.50
CA GLY A 136 7.96 15.16 2.09
C GLY A 136 6.60 15.59 1.53
N CYS A 137 5.48 15.27 2.20
CA CYS A 137 4.14 15.41 1.61
C CYS A 137 3.73 16.86 1.39
N GLU A 138 3.98 17.76 2.35
CA GLU A 138 3.53 19.15 2.26
C GLU A 138 4.21 19.89 1.10
N ALA A 139 5.54 19.78 0.99
CA ALA A 139 6.29 20.37 -0.11
C ALA A 139 5.91 19.75 -1.47
N ALA A 140 5.68 18.43 -1.53
CA ALA A 140 5.23 17.76 -2.75
C ALA A 140 3.81 18.18 -3.17
N GLU A 141 2.90 18.37 -2.22
CA GLU A 141 1.54 18.86 -2.48
C GLU A 141 1.56 20.26 -3.08
N ALA A 142 2.34 21.17 -2.47
CA ALA A 142 2.49 22.53 -2.96
C ALA A 142 3.07 22.57 -4.39
N ALA A 143 4.13 21.80 -4.65
CA ALA A 143 4.73 21.69 -5.97
C ALA A 143 3.76 21.05 -6.99
N SER A 144 3.01 20.02 -6.59
CA SER A 144 2.05 19.33 -7.47
C SER A 144 0.92 20.26 -7.90
N SER A 145 0.42 21.09 -6.96
CA SER A 145 -0.58 22.12 -7.24
C SER A 145 -0.08 23.11 -8.31
N ALA A 146 1.17 23.58 -8.18
CA ALA A 146 1.78 24.48 -9.16
C ALA A 146 1.97 23.81 -10.54
N ALA A 147 2.22 22.50 -10.57
CA ALA A 147 2.42 21.73 -11.80
C ALA A 147 1.12 21.17 -12.42
N GLY A 148 -0.05 21.39 -11.80
CA GLY A 148 -1.32 20.84 -12.28
C GLY A 148 -1.43 19.30 -12.15
N ILE A 149 -0.72 18.72 -11.17
CA ILE A 149 -0.74 17.30 -10.82
C ILE A 149 -1.68 17.10 -9.63
N GLU A 150 -2.57 16.10 -9.71
CA GLU A 150 -3.38 15.70 -8.56
C GLU A 150 -2.51 14.96 -7.54
N PHE A 151 -2.48 15.45 -6.30
CA PHE A 151 -1.62 14.90 -5.26
C PHE A 151 -2.39 14.04 -4.25
N VAL A 152 -1.78 12.92 -3.84
CA VAL A 152 -2.29 12.03 -2.80
C VAL A 152 -1.30 11.95 -1.66
N ASN A 153 -1.71 12.39 -0.46
CA ASN A 153 -0.95 12.17 0.76
C ASN A 153 -0.81 10.66 1.00
N GLY A 154 0.42 10.17 1.06
CA GLY A 154 0.74 8.77 1.26
C GLY A 154 1.87 8.55 2.27
N VAL A 155 2.06 7.29 2.63
CA VAL A 155 3.16 6.84 3.50
C VAL A 155 3.43 5.37 3.24
N GLU A 156 4.70 4.95 3.28
CA GLU A 156 5.06 3.53 3.27
C GLU A 156 5.57 3.11 4.64
N ILE A 157 4.74 2.41 5.40
CA ILE A 157 5.05 2.02 6.77
C ILE A 157 5.64 0.61 6.81
N THR A 158 6.75 0.48 7.53
CA THR A 158 7.39 -0.81 7.79
C THR A 158 6.53 -1.67 8.72
N ALA A 159 6.32 -2.93 8.34
CA ALA A 159 5.71 -3.97 9.14
C ALA A 159 6.50 -5.28 9.07
N ILE A 160 6.22 -6.21 9.99
CA ILE A 160 6.94 -7.50 10.09
C ILE A 160 5.98 -8.67 10.01
N ARG A 161 6.28 -9.63 9.14
CA ARG A 161 5.54 -10.90 9.03
C ARG A 161 6.50 -12.06 8.76
N ASP A 162 6.38 -13.11 9.54
CA ASP A 162 7.19 -14.35 9.42
C ASP A 162 8.71 -14.07 9.44
N GLY A 163 9.14 -13.11 10.27
CA GLY A 163 10.53 -12.63 10.33
C GLY A 163 10.97 -11.83 9.09
N GLY A 164 10.06 -11.58 8.15
CA GLY A 164 10.14 -10.79 6.93
C GLY A 164 9.87 -9.30 7.13
N ASP A 165 10.62 -8.44 6.40
CA ASP A 165 10.22 -7.04 6.23
C ASP A 165 9.10 -7.02 5.18
N VAL A 166 7.93 -6.48 5.54
CA VAL A 166 6.84 -6.18 4.58
C VAL A 166 6.46 -4.72 4.72
N HIS A 167 6.03 -4.10 3.64
CA HIS A 167 5.69 -2.67 3.65
C HIS A 167 4.20 -2.48 3.38
N VAL A 168 3.59 -1.58 4.15
CA VAL A 168 2.18 -1.22 4.03
C VAL A 168 2.09 0.21 3.52
N LEU A 169 1.47 0.38 2.37
CA LEU A 169 1.15 1.68 1.80
C LEU A 169 -0.14 2.18 2.44
N GLY A 170 -0.12 3.42 2.93
CA GLY A 170 -1.31 4.16 3.34
C GLY A 170 -1.56 5.32 2.40
N TYR A 171 -2.81 5.51 1.98
CA TYR A 171 -3.22 6.60 1.09
C TYR A 171 -4.35 7.43 1.67
N PHE A 172 -4.40 8.70 1.27
CA PHE A 172 -5.39 9.69 1.75
C PHE A 172 -5.34 9.83 3.27
N ILE A 173 -4.14 9.72 3.84
CA ILE A 173 -3.90 9.86 5.27
C ILE A 173 -4.02 11.33 5.71
N ASP A 174 -4.41 11.56 6.96
CA ASP A 174 -4.21 12.85 7.59
C ASP A 174 -2.76 12.92 8.12
N ARG A 175 -1.91 13.62 7.38
CA ARG A 175 -0.49 13.80 7.74
C ARG A 175 -0.27 14.59 9.04
N HIS A 176 -1.31 15.26 9.55
CA HIS A 176 -1.26 15.99 10.82
C HIS A 176 -1.81 15.17 11.99
N SER A 177 -2.25 13.92 11.75
CA SER A 177 -2.77 13.04 12.80
C SER A 177 -1.72 12.78 13.90
N PRO A 178 -1.96 13.20 15.15
CA PRO A 178 -0.97 13.03 16.22
C PRO A 178 -0.65 11.56 16.52
N SER A 179 -1.66 10.67 16.43
CA SER A 179 -1.47 9.24 16.65
C SER A 179 -0.60 8.60 15.56
N LEU A 180 -0.77 9.01 14.31
CA LEU A 180 0.08 8.57 13.21
C LEU A 180 1.50 9.07 13.39
N LEU A 181 1.68 10.37 13.66
CA LEU A 181 3.00 10.97 13.79
C LEU A 181 3.80 10.34 14.94
N ALA A 182 3.17 10.07 16.08
CA ALA A 182 3.80 9.36 17.20
C ALA A 182 4.20 7.93 16.82
N PHE A 183 3.34 7.23 16.08
CA PHE A 183 3.64 5.89 15.59
C PHE A 183 4.83 5.89 14.60
N LEU A 184 4.82 6.81 13.64
CA LEU A 184 5.90 6.96 12.67
C LEU A 184 7.23 7.35 13.33
N ALA A 185 7.21 8.19 14.38
CA ALA A 185 8.41 8.52 15.16
C ALA A 185 9.04 7.26 15.79
N THR A 186 8.21 6.37 16.33
CA THR A 186 8.69 5.07 16.87
C THR A 186 9.34 4.22 15.78
N GLN A 187 8.77 4.22 14.58
CA GLN A 187 9.33 3.47 13.45
C GLN A 187 10.65 4.05 12.96
N ARG A 188 10.78 5.39 12.89
CA ARG A 188 12.05 6.05 12.55
C ARG A 188 13.15 5.73 13.57
N GLN A 189 12.83 5.76 14.87
CA GLN A 189 13.80 5.39 15.90
C GLN A 189 14.32 3.95 15.71
N ARG A 190 13.42 2.99 15.46
CA ARG A 190 13.82 1.59 15.18
C ARG A 190 14.72 1.47 13.95
N ARG A 191 14.55 2.33 12.94
CA ARG A 191 15.44 2.35 11.78
C ARG A 191 16.82 2.87 12.15
N ILE A 192 16.91 3.93 12.94
CA ILE A 192 18.17 4.49 13.45
C ILE A 192 18.92 3.42 14.26
N ASP A 193 18.24 2.74 15.18
CA ASP A 193 18.84 1.68 16.00
C ASP A 193 19.36 0.53 15.13
N ARG A 194 18.59 0.14 14.11
CA ARG A 194 19.02 -0.87 13.15
C ARG A 194 20.23 -0.43 12.33
N VAL A 195 20.30 0.83 11.91
CA VAL A 195 21.46 1.35 11.16
C VAL A 195 22.73 1.19 11.98
N ARG A 196 22.70 1.55 13.27
CA ARG A 196 23.83 1.35 14.18
C ARG A 196 24.26 -0.11 14.28
N GLN A 197 23.30 -1.02 14.47
CA GLN A 197 23.59 -2.47 14.53
C GLN A 197 24.18 -3.02 13.22
N VAL A 198 23.73 -2.51 12.06
CA VAL A 198 24.29 -2.94 10.77
C VAL A 198 25.73 -2.44 10.61
N ILE A 199 26.01 -1.20 11.02
CA ILE A 199 27.37 -0.65 11.00
C ILE A 199 28.30 -1.42 11.95
N GLU A 200 27.83 -1.74 13.15
CA GLU A 200 28.57 -2.58 14.10
C GLU A 200 28.90 -3.97 13.50
N ARG A 201 27.96 -4.57 12.76
CA ARG A 201 28.22 -5.83 12.03
C ARG A 201 29.18 -5.66 10.87
N LEU A 202 29.16 -4.54 10.16
CA LEU A 202 30.15 -4.28 9.11
C LEU A 202 31.57 -4.17 9.68
N ALA A 203 31.70 -3.60 10.88
CA ALA A 203 32.98 -3.47 11.57
C ALA A 203 33.63 -4.84 11.87
N SER A 204 32.85 -5.91 12.09
CA SER A 204 33.39 -7.27 12.25
C SER A 204 33.94 -7.89 10.97
N PHE A 205 33.80 -7.21 9.82
CA PHE A 205 34.38 -7.57 8.52
C PHE A 205 35.38 -6.51 8.05
N ASP A 206 36.00 -5.77 8.97
CA ASP A 206 36.98 -4.71 8.70
C ASP A 206 36.44 -3.55 7.84
N ILE A 207 35.11 -3.37 7.80
CA ILE A 207 34.45 -2.24 7.12
C ILE A 207 34.03 -1.22 8.18
N GLN A 208 34.80 -0.14 8.28
CA GLN A 208 34.55 0.93 9.25
C GLN A 208 33.75 2.06 8.58
N LEU A 209 32.55 2.32 9.08
CA LEU A 209 31.73 3.45 8.68
C LEU A 209 31.41 4.30 9.91
N ASP A 210 31.44 5.63 9.75
CA ASP A 210 30.99 6.55 10.79
C ASP A 210 29.45 6.54 10.85
N ALA A 211 28.91 6.06 11.96
CA ALA A 211 27.47 5.97 12.17
C ALA A 211 26.79 7.34 12.23
N ASP A 212 27.45 8.35 12.80
CA ASP A 212 26.89 9.69 12.91
C ASP A 212 26.81 10.35 11.53
N LEU A 213 27.84 10.19 10.68
CA LEU A 213 27.77 10.65 9.29
C LEU A 213 26.67 9.95 8.48
N VAL A 214 26.49 8.64 8.66
CA VAL A 214 25.41 7.89 7.98
C VAL A 214 24.03 8.36 8.46
N LEU A 215 23.89 8.67 9.75
CA LEU A 215 22.65 9.10 10.38
C LEU A 215 22.39 10.61 10.27
N GLN A 216 23.38 11.41 9.86
CA GLN A 216 23.34 12.87 9.81
C GLN A 216 22.03 13.42 9.21
N PRO A 217 21.48 12.89 8.09
CA PRO A 217 20.23 13.41 7.56
C PRO A 217 19.03 13.33 8.50
N GLY A 218 18.99 12.33 9.39
CA GLY A 218 17.96 12.18 10.42
C GLY A 218 18.30 12.91 11.73
N ILE A 219 19.56 13.30 11.92
CA ILE A 219 20.00 14.17 13.02
C ILE A 219 19.63 15.62 12.70
N ASP A 220 19.94 16.08 11.47
CA ASP A 220 19.62 17.42 10.98
C ASP A 220 18.10 17.66 10.91
N ASP A 221 17.36 16.62 10.53
CA ASP A 221 15.91 16.64 10.44
C ASP A 221 15.31 15.36 11.02
N PRO A 222 14.84 15.39 12.29
CA PRO A 222 14.23 14.23 12.95
C PRO A 222 12.94 13.72 12.29
N ALA A 223 12.37 14.48 11.35
CA ALA A 223 11.24 14.03 10.55
C ALA A 223 11.69 13.11 9.39
N LYS A 224 12.97 13.12 8.99
CA LYS A 224 13.51 12.22 7.96
C LYS A 224 13.71 10.81 8.46
N SER A 225 13.50 9.85 7.56
CA SER A 225 13.58 8.43 7.86
C SER A 225 14.82 7.80 7.24
N VAL A 226 15.87 7.66 8.03
CA VAL A 226 17.15 7.08 7.61
C VAL A 226 17.09 5.54 7.70
N GLY A 227 17.74 4.82 6.78
CA GLY A 227 17.79 3.37 6.79
C GLY A 227 18.96 2.77 6.01
N ARG A 228 18.88 1.47 5.69
CA ARG A 228 19.92 0.74 4.93
C ARG A 228 20.36 1.40 3.62
N PRO A 229 19.50 2.09 2.84
CA PRO A 229 19.96 2.80 1.65
C PRO A 229 21.06 3.85 1.92
N TRP A 230 21.13 4.43 3.12
CA TRP A 230 22.22 5.34 3.50
C TRP A 230 23.52 4.60 3.80
N ILE A 231 23.43 3.42 4.40
CA ILE A 231 24.58 2.53 4.58
C ILE A 231 25.11 2.13 3.20
N ALA A 232 24.23 1.77 2.26
CA ALA A 232 24.61 1.45 0.89
C ALA A 232 25.35 2.62 0.21
N ARG A 233 24.83 3.85 0.36
CA ARG A 233 25.50 5.07 -0.16
C ARG A 233 26.86 5.30 0.51
N ALA A 234 26.98 5.08 1.81
CA ALA A 234 28.24 5.22 2.52
C ALA A 234 29.28 4.17 2.12
N LEU A 235 28.86 2.93 1.88
CA LEU A 235 29.72 1.86 1.34
C LEU A 235 30.26 2.21 -0.05
N VAL A 236 29.43 2.83 -0.90
CA VAL A 236 29.89 3.33 -2.21
C VAL A 236 30.87 4.49 -2.04
N ALA A 237 30.54 5.47 -1.20
CA ALA A 237 31.37 6.65 -0.99
C ALA A 237 32.75 6.33 -0.38
N SER A 238 32.83 5.27 0.42
CA SER A 238 34.09 4.78 1.02
C SER A 238 34.86 3.81 0.11
N GLY A 239 34.33 3.47 -1.07
CA GLY A 239 34.99 2.60 -2.04
C GLY A 239 34.93 1.09 -1.71
N HIS A 240 34.10 0.67 -0.74
CA HIS A 240 33.94 -0.76 -0.42
C HIS A 240 33.11 -1.53 -1.46
N VAL A 241 32.30 -0.83 -2.24
CA VAL A 241 31.47 -1.36 -3.34
C VAL A 241 31.33 -0.32 -4.45
N ALA A 242 31.07 -0.75 -5.68
CA ALA A 242 30.92 0.12 -6.84
C ALA A 242 29.57 0.85 -6.88
N ASP A 243 28.49 0.19 -6.42
CA ASP A 243 27.16 0.79 -6.41
C ASP A 243 26.26 0.28 -5.27
N THR A 244 25.08 0.88 -5.16
CA THR A 244 24.12 0.53 -4.10
C THR A 244 23.57 -0.89 -4.24
N SER A 245 23.48 -1.43 -5.45
CA SER A 245 22.98 -2.79 -5.68
C SER A 245 23.97 -3.81 -5.13
N GLU A 246 25.25 -3.61 -5.43
CA GLU A 246 26.35 -4.42 -4.89
C GLU A 246 26.38 -4.37 -3.36
N ALA A 247 26.13 -3.19 -2.76
CA ALA A 247 26.01 -3.08 -1.31
C ALA A 247 24.94 -4.02 -0.72
N PHE A 248 23.76 -4.08 -1.34
CA PHE A 248 22.70 -4.99 -0.90
C PHE A 248 23.05 -6.45 -1.15
N GLU A 249 23.57 -6.78 -2.33
CA GLU A 249 23.91 -8.14 -2.71
C GLU A 249 25.04 -8.73 -1.85
N LYS A 250 26.05 -7.93 -1.50
CA LYS A 250 27.17 -8.42 -0.69
C LYS A 250 26.88 -8.37 0.80
N TRP A 251 26.24 -7.30 1.29
CA TRP A 251 26.26 -6.98 2.73
C TRP A 251 24.87 -6.85 3.38
N LEU A 252 23.93 -6.16 2.73
CA LEU A 252 22.76 -5.60 3.44
C LEU A 252 21.43 -6.37 3.24
N ALA A 253 21.32 -7.22 2.21
CA ALA A 253 20.11 -7.99 1.93
C ALA A 253 19.91 -9.14 2.92
N ARG A 254 18.69 -9.71 2.98
CA ARG A 254 18.40 -10.85 3.86
C ARG A 254 19.39 -12.00 3.60
N GLY A 255 19.92 -12.57 4.67
CA GLY A 255 20.91 -13.65 4.60
C GLY A 255 22.34 -13.20 4.29
N ARG A 256 22.59 -11.89 4.15
CA ARG A 256 23.94 -11.34 3.96
C ARG A 256 24.61 -11.01 5.30
N PRO A 257 25.96 -10.90 5.34
CA PRO A 257 26.71 -10.85 6.60
C PRO A 257 26.30 -9.72 7.55
N ALA A 258 26.02 -8.52 7.02
CA ALA A 258 25.62 -7.37 7.83
C ALA A 258 24.10 -7.26 8.04
N PHE A 259 23.30 -8.27 7.63
CA PHE A 259 21.84 -8.22 7.74
C PHE A 259 21.34 -8.35 9.17
N VAL A 260 20.88 -7.24 9.74
CA VAL A 260 20.15 -7.22 11.01
C VAL A 260 18.64 -7.34 10.75
N PRO A 261 17.91 -8.33 11.31
CA PRO A 261 16.46 -8.42 11.16
C PRO A 261 15.76 -7.26 11.88
N ARG A 262 14.62 -6.79 11.37
CA ARG A 262 13.79 -5.81 12.08
C ARG A 262 12.89 -6.49 13.12
N ALA A 263 12.75 -5.83 14.25
CA ALA A 263 11.60 -6.01 15.14
C ALA A 263 10.57 -4.91 14.84
N GLY A 264 9.29 -5.24 14.92
CA GLY A 264 8.25 -4.28 14.57
C GLY A 264 6.83 -4.81 14.69
N ALA A 265 5.89 -3.92 14.40
CA ALA A 265 4.48 -4.24 14.42
C ALA A 265 4.09 -5.16 13.25
N PRO A 266 3.16 -6.10 13.44
CA PRO A 266 2.64 -6.88 12.33
C PRO A 266 1.73 -6.01 11.45
N PRO A 267 1.51 -6.38 10.18
CA PRO A 267 0.75 -5.55 9.22
C PRO A 267 -0.65 -5.19 9.69
N GLU A 268 -1.30 -6.07 10.46
CA GLU A 268 -2.63 -5.87 11.02
C GLU A 268 -2.66 -4.68 11.99
N HIS A 269 -1.61 -4.53 12.80
CA HIS A 269 -1.46 -3.37 13.67
C HIS A 269 -1.20 -2.09 12.85
N VAL A 270 -0.37 -2.18 11.80
CA VAL A 270 -0.09 -1.04 10.90
C VAL A 270 -1.36 -0.57 10.17
N PHE A 271 -2.19 -1.51 9.68
CA PHE A 271 -3.49 -1.20 9.12
C PHE A 271 -4.40 -0.48 10.13
N GLY A 272 -4.41 -0.94 11.39
CA GLY A 272 -5.13 -0.27 12.47
C GLY A 272 -4.70 1.19 12.63
N ARG A 273 -3.39 1.45 12.70
CA ARG A 273 -2.84 2.81 12.83
C ARG A 273 -3.19 3.71 11.64
N ILE A 274 -3.07 3.18 10.42
CA ILE A 274 -3.43 3.92 9.21
C ILE A 274 -4.94 4.26 9.21
N HIS A 275 -5.81 3.32 9.62
CA HIS A 275 -7.25 3.56 9.68
C HIS A 275 -7.67 4.53 10.80
N GLU A 276 -6.98 4.53 11.94
CA GLU A 276 -7.15 5.50 13.03
C GLU A 276 -6.73 6.92 12.61
N ALA A 277 -5.75 7.02 11.71
CA ALA A 277 -5.09 8.25 11.28
C ALA A 277 -5.83 9.04 10.19
N GLY A 278 -7.10 8.78 9.93
CA GLY A 278 -7.82 9.63 9.00
C GLY A 278 -9.34 9.56 9.13
N PRO A 279 -10.06 10.32 8.31
CA PRO A 279 -11.51 10.32 8.36
C PRO A 279 -12.04 8.93 8.00
N ARG A 280 -12.93 8.39 8.85
CA ARG A 280 -13.54 7.03 8.84
C ARG A 280 -14.05 6.50 7.47
N TRP A 281 -14.05 7.28 6.40
CA TRP A 281 -14.66 6.95 5.11
C TRP A 281 -13.72 6.92 3.88
N ARG A 282 -12.38 7.09 4.02
CA ARG A 282 -11.50 7.28 2.83
C ARG A 282 -10.16 6.56 2.78
N ILE A 283 -9.72 5.88 3.83
CA ILE A 283 -8.36 5.35 3.86
C ILE A 283 -8.33 3.99 3.19
N ARG A 284 -7.33 3.79 2.32
CA ARG A 284 -6.98 2.47 1.79
C ARG A 284 -5.55 2.17 2.18
N ALA A 285 -5.36 1.00 2.76
CA ALA A 285 -4.05 0.43 2.97
C ALA A 285 -3.88 -0.83 2.11
N SER A 286 -2.69 -1.03 1.57
CA SER A 286 -2.35 -2.18 0.75
C SER A 286 -0.90 -2.59 0.96
N PHE A 287 -0.58 -3.86 0.67
CA PHE A 287 0.81 -4.29 0.62
C PHE A 287 1.54 -3.65 -0.57
N ALA A 288 2.74 -3.15 -0.33
CA ALA A 288 3.70 -2.97 -1.41
C ALA A 288 4.40 -4.32 -1.68
N THR A 289 4.46 -4.73 -2.94
CA THR A 289 5.34 -5.85 -3.34
C THR A 289 6.59 -5.25 -3.97
N THR A 290 7.70 -5.20 -3.23
CA THR A 290 9.00 -5.01 -3.88
C THR A 290 9.35 -6.34 -4.52
N SER A 291 9.29 -6.42 -5.84
CA SER A 291 9.73 -7.59 -6.60
C SER A 291 11.27 -7.71 -6.52
N GLY A 292 11.75 -8.27 -5.41
CA GLY A 292 13.07 -8.92 -5.37
C GLY A 292 12.95 -10.28 -6.05
N LEU A 293 13.80 -10.51 -7.04
CA LEU A 293 14.18 -11.78 -7.68
C LEU A 293 13.26 -12.99 -7.43
N ARG A 294 12.63 -13.46 -8.50
CA ARG A 294 11.92 -14.74 -8.55
C ARG A 294 12.85 -15.85 -8.06
N ASP A 295 12.57 -16.44 -6.91
CA ASP A 295 13.00 -17.78 -6.60
C ASP A 295 12.28 -18.75 -7.55
N SER A 296 12.96 -19.13 -8.63
CA SER A 296 12.65 -20.35 -9.35
C SER A 296 13.61 -21.43 -8.86
N PRO A 297 13.15 -22.59 -8.39
CA PRO A 297 14.06 -23.69 -8.10
C PRO A 297 14.75 -24.12 -9.40
N PRO A 298 16.02 -24.57 -9.35
CA PRO A 298 16.73 -25.01 -10.53
C PRO A 298 15.97 -26.16 -11.19
N ARG A 299 15.68 -26.01 -12.48
CA ARG A 299 15.20 -27.11 -13.32
C ARG A 299 16.37 -28.06 -13.52
N ASP A 300 16.27 -29.25 -12.92
CA ASP A 300 17.10 -30.38 -13.28
C ASP A 300 17.02 -30.62 -14.78
N SER A 301 18.17 -30.50 -15.44
CA SER A 301 18.35 -30.84 -16.84
C SER A 301 19.48 -31.85 -16.95
N THR A 302 19.14 -33.13 -16.78
CA THR A 302 19.90 -34.22 -17.40
C THR A 302 18.94 -35.19 -18.07
N PRO A 303 19.09 -35.43 -19.39
CA PRO A 303 18.30 -36.44 -20.08
C PRO A 303 18.87 -37.84 -19.81
N SER A 304 17.98 -38.73 -19.40
CA SER A 304 18.16 -40.18 -19.40
C SER A 304 18.63 -40.69 -20.77
N ARG A 305 19.65 -41.56 -20.78
CA ARG A 305 19.62 -42.82 -21.55
C ARG A 305 20.63 -43.84 -21.00
N ARG A 306 20.11 -45.06 -20.85
CA ARG A 306 20.71 -46.30 -20.35
C ARG A 306 21.83 -46.81 -21.27
N THR A 307 22.79 -47.58 -20.75
CA THR A 307 23.13 -48.94 -21.23
C THR A 307 24.02 -49.67 -20.21
N THR A 308 23.69 -50.96 -20.06
CA THR A 308 24.20 -52.04 -19.24
C THR A 308 25.68 -52.39 -19.46
N ALA A 309 26.40 -52.75 -18.40
CA ALA A 309 27.43 -53.80 -18.44
C ALA A 309 27.64 -54.43 -17.06
N ILE A 310 27.49 -55.75 -17.02
CA ILE A 310 27.78 -56.68 -15.92
C ILE A 310 29.27 -56.99 -15.96
N THR A 311 29.95 -57.09 -14.81
CA THR A 311 30.89 -58.18 -14.43
C THR A 311 31.47 -57.97 -13.01
N THR A 312 31.06 -58.88 -12.13
CA THR A 312 31.73 -59.58 -11.00
C THR A 312 33.15 -59.17 -10.52
N ALA A 313 33.31 -58.96 -9.21
CA ALA A 313 34.30 -59.64 -8.32
C ALA A 313 34.21 -59.08 -6.87
N THR A 314 33.66 -59.82 -5.90
CA THR A 314 34.38 -60.62 -4.89
C THR A 314 34.84 -59.87 -3.63
N ARG A 315 34.03 -59.99 -2.56
CA ARG A 315 34.38 -60.39 -1.17
C ARG A 315 35.52 -59.65 -0.44
N ARG A 316 35.20 -58.98 0.69
CA ARG A 316 35.60 -59.42 2.05
C ARG A 316 34.95 -58.55 3.15
N ARG A 317 34.40 -59.25 4.15
CA ARG A 317 34.09 -58.75 5.50
C ARG A 317 35.39 -58.67 6.30
N GLY A 318 35.42 -57.80 7.30
CA GLY A 318 36.43 -57.85 8.36
C GLY A 318 36.20 -56.76 9.40
N THR A 319 35.50 -57.16 10.47
CA THR A 319 35.43 -56.61 11.85
C THR A 319 35.16 -55.13 12.05
#